data_AF-A0ABD5ZBT6-F1
#
_entry.id   AF-A0ABD5ZBT6-F1
#
_cell.length_a   1.000
_cell.length_b   1.000
_cell.length_c   1.000
_cell.angle_alpha   90.00
_cell.angle_beta   90.00
_cell.angle_gamma   90.00
#
_symmetry.space_group_name_H-M   'P 1'
#
loop_
_entity.id
_entity.type
_entity.pdbx_description
1 polymer ?
#
loop_
_entity_poly.entity_id
_entity_poly.type
_entity_poly.pdbx_seq_one_letter_code
_entity_poly.pdbx_strand_id
1 'polypeptide(L)'
;MEIEPLSLGVPKPIIDALPESDGAAAQDMQKAVDGLEQRLNRALEDADTEADAAAYVVDAIERLETHYERYDEFIPELRAWGQSPIYAIAWRNLQADLILQLQSYDWLASHVDRERNLRLVEDGIRFGKR
;
A
#
# COMPACT_ATOMS: atom_id res chain seq x y z
N MET A 1 -24.77 -6.23 1.25
CA MET A 1 -23.86 -5.96 2.37
C MET A 1 -23.30 -4.58 2.12
N GLU A 2 -23.36 -3.67 3.10
CA GLU A 2 -22.81 -2.31 2.92
C GLU A 2 -21.44 -2.27 3.59
N ILE A 3 -20.38 -2.30 2.77
CA ILE A 3 -19.01 -2.06 3.20
C ILE A 3 -18.75 -0.56 3.04
N GLU A 4 -18.15 0.06 4.04
CA GLU A 4 -17.73 1.46 3.95
C GLU A 4 -16.71 1.64 2.81
N PRO A 5 -16.93 2.56 1.86
CA PRO A 5 -15.97 2.85 0.81
C PRO A 5 -14.65 3.34 1.39
N LEU A 6 -13.55 2.92 0.77
CA LEU A 6 -12.22 3.39 1.10
C LEU A 6 -12.04 4.83 0.59
N SER A 7 -11.53 5.68 1.46
CA SER A 7 -10.95 6.98 1.11
C SER A 7 -9.47 6.96 1.43
N LEU A 8 -8.65 7.19 0.40
CA LEU A 8 -7.19 7.22 0.47
C LEU A 8 -6.68 8.59 0.04
N GLY A 9 -5.59 9.03 0.68
CA GLY A 9 -5.00 10.34 0.39
C GLY A 9 -3.48 10.30 0.35
N VAL A 10 -2.88 11.30 -0.31
CA VAL A 10 -1.46 11.59 -0.18
C VAL A 10 -1.25 12.53 1.01
N PRO A 11 -0.50 12.13 2.05
CA PRO A 11 -0.23 13.00 3.19
C PRO A 11 0.50 14.28 2.77
N LYS A 12 0.00 15.43 3.26
CA LYS A 12 0.63 16.72 3.04
C LYS A 12 2.13 16.74 3.42
N PRO A 13 2.59 16.14 4.55
CA PRO A 13 4.02 16.11 4.87
C PRO A 13 4.90 15.42 3.83
N ILE A 14 4.37 14.46 3.06
CA ILE A 14 5.09 13.81 1.97
C ILE A 14 5.24 14.74 0.78
N ILE A 15 4.18 15.48 0.44
CA ILE A 15 4.21 16.49 -0.63
C ILE A 15 5.15 17.64 -0.27
N ASP A 16 5.06 18.16 0.96
CA ASP A 16 5.89 19.26 1.45
C ASP A 16 7.38 18.90 1.51
N ALA A 17 7.71 17.60 1.54
CA ALA A 17 9.09 17.11 1.50
C ALA A 17 9.68 17.03 0.08
N LEU A 18 8.85 17.13 -0.96
CA LEU A 18 9.33 17.12 -2.35
C LEU A 18 10.03 18.44 -2.69
N PRO A 19 11.02 18.43 -3.60
CA PRO A 19 11.63 19.65 -4.10
C PRO A 19 10.60 20.62 -4.72
N GLU A 20 10.65 21.90 -4.35
CA GLU A 20 9.66 22.93 -4.75
C GLU A 20 9.46 23.08 -6.27
N SER A 21 10.48 22.75 -7.06
CA SER A 21 10.44 22.85 -8.52
C SER A 21 9.59 21.77 -9.19
N ASP A 22 9.09 20.77 -8.45
CA ASP A 22 8.59 19.52 -9.04
C ASP A 22 7.13 19.20 -8.72
N GLY A 23 6.24 20.10 -9.14
CA GLY A 23 4.79 19.89 -9.07
C GLY A 23 4.28 18.65 -9.83
N ALA A 24 5.09 18.06 -10.72
CA ALA A 24 4.74 16.83 -11.42
C ALA A 24 4.77 15.61 -10.50
N ALA A 25 5.79 15.49 -9.64
CA ALA A 25 5.92 14.37 -8.71
C ALA A 25 4.73 14.29 -7.73
N ALA A 26 4.28 15.43 -7.22
CA ALA A 26 3.10 15.49 -6.35
C ALA A 26 1.83 15.02 -7.08
N GLN A 27 1.65 15.44 -8.34
CA GLN A 27 0.51 15.01 -9.17
C GLN A 27 0.55 13.51 -9.48
N ASP A 28 1.73 12.95 -9.73
CA ASP A 28 1.88 11.53 -10.01
C ASP A 28 1.55 10.67 -8.79
N MET A 29 1.94 11.11 -7.59
CA MET A 29 1.52 10.47 -6.34
C MET A 29 0.01 10.51 -6.17
N GLN A 30 -0.62 11.67 -6.40
CA GLN A 30 -2.07 11.80 -6.30
C GLN A 30 -2.79 10.86 -7.27
N LYS A 31 -2.39 10.85 -8.55
CA LYS A 31 -2.97 9.95 -9.55
C LYS A 31 -2.80 8.46 -9.19
N ALA A 32 -1.66 8.10 -8.61
CA ALA A 32 -1.40 6.73 -8.17
C ALA A 32 -2.35 6.32 -7.03
N VAL A 33 -2.57 7.21 -6.05
CA VAL A 33 -3.51 6.99 -4.94
C VAL A 33 -4.94 6.92 -5.45
N ASP A 34 -5.39 7.88 -6.26
CA ASP A 34 -6.73 7.90 -6.84
C ASP A 34 -7.02 6.61 -7.63
N GLY A 35 -6.03 6.15 -8.41
CA GLY A 35 -6.14 4.93 -9.16
C GLY A 35 -6.20 3.67 -8.28
N LEU A 36 -5.48 3.64 -7.15
CA LEU A 36 -5.56 2.55 -6.18
C LEU A 36 -6.93 2.53 -5.50
N GLU A 37 -7.37 3.67 -4.98
CA GLU A 37 -8.68 3.85 -4.34
C GLU A 37 -9.80 3.37 -5.25
N GLN A 38 -9.83 3.85 -6.50
CA GLN A 38 -10.86 3.47 -7.47
C GLN A 38 -10.88 1.96 -7.74
N ARG A 39 -9.71 1.32 -7.86
CA ARG A 39 -9.63 -0.12 -8.10
C ARG A 39 -10.13 -0.92 -6.90
N LEU A 40 -9.77 -0.52 -5.69
CA LEU A 40 -10.21 -1.21 -4.48
C LEU A 40 -11.70 -1.03 -4.27
N ASN A 41 -12.22 0.19 -4.34
CA ASN A 41 -13.65 0.44 -4.16
C ASN A 41 -14.50 -0.36 -5.16
N ARG A 42 -14.06 -0.48 -6.42
CA ARG A 42 -14.73 -1.36 -7.38
C ARG A 42 -14.70 -2.83 -6.95
N ALA A 43 -13.55 -3.32 -6.49
CA ALA A 43 -13.44 -4.70 -6.01
C ALA A 43 -14.31 -4.96 -4.77
N LEU A 44 -14.45 -3.97 -3.89
CA LEU A 44 -15.31 -4.03 -2.71
C LEU A 44 -16.80 -4.05 -3.10
N GLU A 45 -17.19 -3.26 -4.10
CA GLU A 45 -18.56 -3.25 -4.66
C GLU A 45 -18.91 -4.60 -5.31
N ASP A 46 -17.95 -5.22 -5.98
CA ASP A 46 -18.12 -6.49 -6.70
C ASP A 46 -17.99 -7.74 -5.79
N ALA A 47 -17.60 -7.57 -4.52
CA ALA A 47 -17.35 -8.69 -3.62
C ALA A 47 -18.65 -9.32 -3.07
N ASP A 48 -18.70 -10.66 -3.07
CA ASP A 48 -19.85 -11.41 -2.55
C ASP A 48 -19.93 -11.37 -1.01
N THR A 49 -18.78 -11.32 -0.33
CA THR A 49 -18.69 -11.31 1.13
C THR A 49 -17.64 -10.33 1.65
N GLU A 50 -17.75 -9.95 2.93
CA GLU A 50 -16.78 -9.05 3.59
C GLU A 50 -15.37 -9.68 3.61
N ALA A 51 -15.30 -11.01 3.67
CA ALA A 51 -14.04 -11.74 3.58
C ALA A 51 -13.42 -11.64 2.18
N ASP A 52 -14.22 -11.74 1.11
CA ASP A 52 -13.74 -11.55 -0.27
C ASP A 52 -13.25 -10.12 -0.49
N ALA A 53 -14.00 -9.13 0.02
CA ALA A 53 -13.60 -7.72 0.00
C ALA A 53 -12.27 -7.50 0.76
N ALA A 54 -12.13 -8.08 1.94
CA ALA A 54 -10.91 -8.00 2.73
C ALA A 54 -9.72 -8.65 2.02
N ALA A 55 -9.91 -9.76 1.31
CA ALA A 55 -8.85 -10.41 0.54
C ALA A 55 -8.25 -9.48 -0.52
N TYR A 56 -9.09 -8.72 -1.25
CA TYR A 56 -8.61 -7.72 -2.20
C TYR A 56 -7.76 -6.62 -1.55
N VAL A 57 -8.14 -6.18 -0.34
CA VAL A 57 -7.37 -5.17 0.39
C VAL A 57 -6.06 -5.75 0.94
N VAL A 58 -6.06 -6.99 1.41
CA VAL A 58 -4.84 -7.69 1.85
C VAL A 58 -3.84 -7.80 0.70
N ASP A 59 -4.29 -8.18 -0.50
CA ASP A 59 -3.44 -8.24 -1.69
C ASP A 59 -2.83 -6.87 -2.04
N ALA A 60 -3.61 -5.79 -1.88
CA ALA A 60 -3.13 -4.44 -2.08
C ALA A 60 -2.08 -4.06 -1.03
N ILE A 61 -2.29 -4.41 0.25
CA ILE A 61 -1.31 -4.16 1.31
C ILE A 61 0.00 -4.89 1.01
N GLU A 62 -0.03 -6.17 0.63
CA GLU A 62 1.19 -6.93 0.26
C GLU A 62 1.92 -6.28 -0.92
N ARG A 63 1.17 -5.76 -1.90
CA ARG A 63 1.75 -5.04 -3.03
C ARG A 63 2.42 -3.73 -2.58
N LEU A 64 1.79 -2.99 -1.66
CA LEU A 64 2.36 -1.78 -1.05
C LEU A 64 3.63 -2.10 -0.24
N GLU A 65 3.64 -3.19 0.54
CA GLU A 65 4.82 -3.67 1.28
C GLU A 65 5.99 -3.98 0.32
N THR A 66 5.73 -4.71 -0.76
CA THR A 66 6.73 -4.98 -1.81
C THR A 66 7.29 -3.68 -2.41
N HIS A 67 6.44 -2.68 -2.64
CA HIS A 67 6.89 -1.38 -3.15
C HIS A 67 7.70 -0.61 -2.11
N TYR A 68 7.27 -0.62 -0.85
CA TYR A 68 7.97 -0.02 0.27
C TYR A 68 9.41 -0.54 0.33
N GLU A 69 9.58 -1.86 0.37
CA GLU A 69 10.89 -2.52 0.44
C GLU A 69 11.77 -2.12 -0.74
N ARG A 70 11.22 -2.16 -1.95
CA ARG A 70 11.97 -1.78 -3.16
C ARG A 70 12.46 -0.33 -3.13
N TYR A 71 11.63 0.61 -2.69
CA TYR A 71 12.08 2.00 -2.56
C TYR A 71 13.11 2.15 -1.44
N ASP A 72 12.95 1.42 -0.34
CA ASP A 72 13.92 1.42 0.76
C ASP A 72 15.29 0.91 0.33
N GLU A 73 15.34 -0.15 -0.46
CA GLU A 73 16.57 -0.71 -1.06
C GLU A 73 17.28 0.29 -2.00
N PHE A 74 16.53 1.10 -2.75
CA PHE A 74 17.13 2.10 -3.65
C PHE A 74 17.74 3.31 -2.93
N ILE A 75 17.27 3.65 -1.72
CA ILE A 75 17.77 4.82 -0.98
C ILE A 75 19.29 4.76 -0.74
N PRO A 76 19.87 3.68 -0.17
CA PRO A 76 21.31 3.60 0.03
C PRO A 76 22.09 3.59 -1.29
N GLU A 77 21.55 2.98 -2.36
CA GLU A 77 22.18 2.97 -3.68
C GLU A 77 22.30 4.38 -4.28
N LEU A 78 21.20 5.15 -4.24
CA LEU A 78 21.19 6.54 -4.71
C LEU A 78 22.20 7.40 -3.95
N ARG A 79 22.28 7.23 -2.62
CA ARG A 79 23.27 7.92 -1.79
C ARG A 79 24.69 7.54 -2.18
N ALA A 80 24.96 6.26 -2.45
CA ALA A 80 26.28 5.80 -2.88
C ALA A 80 26.71 6.41 -4.23
N TRP A 81 25.75 6.71 -5.11
CA TRP A 81 26.00 7.36 -6.40
C TRP A 81 25.95 8.90 -6.34
N GLY A 82 25.83 9.49 -5.15
CA GLY A 82 25.74 10.94 -4.97
C GLY A 82 24.45 11.56 -5.51
N GLN A 83 23.42 10.75 -5.77
CA GLN A 83 22.10 11.21 -6.20
C GLN A 83 21.23 11.53 -4.99
N SER A 84 20.30 12.48 -5.14
CA SER A 84 19.32 12.78 -4.08
C SER A 84 18.29 11.65 -3.97
N PRO A 85 18.13 11.00 -2.80
CA PRO A 85 17.15 9.93 -2.60
C PRO A 85 15.73 10.45 -2.29
N ILE A 86 15.48 11.76 -2.36
CA ILE A 86 14.27 12.38 -1.82
C ILE A 86 12.98 11.79 -2.42
N TYR A 87 12.96 11.55 -3.73
CA TYR A 87 11.80 10.95 -4.39
C TYR A 87 11.56 9.50 -3.95
N ALA A 88 12.62 8.70 -3.82
CA ALA A 88 12.50 7.32 -3.32
C ALA A 88 11.98 7.29 -1.88
N ILE A 89 12.46 8.21 -1.03
CA ILE A 89 11.96 8.38 0.34
C ILE A 89 10.48 8.76 0.34
N ALA A 90 10.08 9.72 -0.50
CA ALA A 90 8.69 10.16 -0.57
C ALA A 90 7.75 9.03 -1.03
N TRP A 91 8.12 8.28 -2.07
CA TRP A 91 7.35 7.12 -2.53
C TRP A 91 7.30 5.99 -1.49
N ARG A 92 8.42 5.68 -0.82
CA ARG A 92 8.49 4.70 0.27
C ARG A 92 7.54 5.09 1.40
N ASN A 93 7.62 6.33 1.86
CA ASN A 93 6.78 6.83 2.95
C ASN A 93 5.29 6.82 2.54
N LEU A 94 4.97 7.11 1.27
CA LEU A 94 3.61 7.00 0.76
C LEU A 94 3.09 5.55 0.85
N GLN A 95 3.91 4.55 0.50
CA GLN A 95 3.48 3.15 0.64
C GLN A 95 3.15 2.80 2.09
N ALA A 96 4.03 3.17 3.03
CA ALA A 96 3.81 2.93 4.46
C ALA A 96 2.55 3.63 4.97
N ASP A 97 2.31 4.87 4.55
CA ASP A 97 1.15 5.62 4.99
C ASP A 97 -0.17 5.04 4.42
N LEU A 98 -0.19 4.62 3.16
CA LEU A 98 -1.35 3.94 2.57
C LEU A 98 -1.68 2.63 3.27
N ILE A 99 -0.66 1.87 3.70
CA ILE A 99 -0.87 0.66 4.52
C ILE A 99 -1.58 1.03 5.83
N LEU A 100 -1.12 2.08 6.52
CA LEU A 100 -1.75 2.55 7.76
C LEU A 100 -3.18 3.05 7.54
N GLN A 101 -3.44 3.78 6.44
CA GLN A 101 -4.79 4.22 6.08
C GLN A 101 -5.72 3.01 5.88
N LEU A 102 -5.29 2.00 5.12
CA LEU A 102 -6.08 0.78 4.91
C LEU A 102 -6.30 0.01 6.22
N GLN A 103 -5.30 -0.08 7.09
CA GLN A 103 -5.42 -0.76 8.38
C GLN A 103 -6.26 0.00 9.41
N SER A 104 -6.60 1.27 9.16
CA SER A 104 -7.43 2.08 10.06
C SER A 104 -8.93 1.79 9.98
N TYR A 105 -9.37 1.04 8.96
CA TYR A 105 -10.78 0.65 8.83
C TYR A 105 -11.08 -0.55 9.73
N ASP A 106 -11.99 -0.37 10.68
CA ASP A 106 -12.32 -1.39 11.68
C ASP A 106 -12.81 -2.72 11.06
N TRP A 107 -13.55 -2.64 9.94
CA TRP A 107 -14.06 -3.82 9.25
C TRP A 107 -12.93 -4.69 8.67
N LEU A 108 -11.77 -4.11 8.35
CA LEU A 108 -10.62 -4.86 7.83
C LEU A 108 -9.85 -5.60 8.93
N ALA A 109 -9.76 -5.04 10.13
CA ALA A 109 -8.88 -5.54 11.20
C ALA A 109 -9.13 -7.03 11.52
N SER A 110 -10.40 -7.44 11.57
CA SER A 110 -10.79 -8.82 11.91
C SER A 110 -10.45 -9.84 10.81
N HIS A 111 -10.33 -9.40 9.56
CA HIS A 111 -10.07 -10.27 8.40
C HIS A 111 -8.60 -10.30 8.02
N VAL A 112 -7.89 -9.18 8.14
CA VAL A 112 -6.45 -9.09 7.81
C VAL A 112 -5.63 -10.07 8.65
N ASP A 113 -5.87 -10.12 9.97
CA ASP A 113 -5.18 -11.06 10.87
C ASP A 113 -5.48 -12.51 10.49
N ARG A 114 -6.73 -12.81 10.12
CA ARG A 114 -7.14 -14.17 9.73
C ARG A 114 -6.51 -14.58 8.41
N GLU A 115 -6.57 -13.74 7.39
CA GLU A 115 -6.02 -14.02 6.06
C GLU A 115 -4.50 -14.14 6.08
N ARG A 116 -3.80 -13.23 6.77
CA ARG A 116 -2.35 -13.34 6.91
C ARG A 116 -1.94 -14.63 7.63
N ASN A 117 -2.66 -15.02 8.68
CA ASN A 117 -2.41 -16.28 9.37
C ASN A 117 -2.70 -17.51 8.48
N LEU A 118 -3.78 -17.48 7.69
CA LEU A 118 -4.09 -18.53 6.71
C LEU A 118 -2.97 -18.68 5.69
N ARG A 119 -2.52 -17.57 5.08
CA ARG A 119 -1.43 -17.56 4.09
C ARG A 119 -0.10 -18.04 4.69
N LEU A 120 0.26 -17.60 5.89
CA LEU A 120 1.44 -18.09 6.61
C LEU A 120 1.39 -19.61 6.83
N VAL A 121 0.22 -20.16 7.17
CA VAL A 121 0.02 -21.59 7.31
C VAL A 121 0.14 -22.30 5.96
N GLU A 122 -0.50 -21.79 4.90
CA GLU A 122 -0.41 -22.38 3.56
C GLU A 122 1.01 -22.39 3.01
N ASP A 123 1.73 -21.28 3.15
CA ASP A 123 3.13 -21.17 2.72
C ASP A 123 4.02 -22.06 3.60
N GLY A 124 3.82 -22.10 4.91
CA GLY A 124 4.51 -23.02 5.82
C GLY A 124 4.28 -24.50 5.48
N ILE A 125 3.07 -24.88 5.07
CA ILE A 125 2.74 -26.23 4.59
C ILE A 125 3.42 -26.52 3.24
N ARG A 126 3.55 -25.53 2.35
CA ARG A 126 4.32 -25.66 1.10
C ARG A 126 5.82 -25.83 1.35
N PHE A 127 6.39 -25.19 2.38
CA PHE A 127 7.79 -25.38 2.78
C PHE A 127 8.08 -26.74 3.43
N GLY A 128 7.05 -27.45 3.92
CA GLY A 128 7.18 -28.80 4.50
C GLY A 128 7.27 -29.96 3.51
N LYS A 129 7.21 -29.70 2.19
CA LYS A 129 7.42 -30.71 1.14
C LYS A 129 8.79 -30.53 0.48
N ARG A 130 9.85 -30.95 1.18
CA ARG A 130 11.15 -31.26 0.58
C ARG A 130 11.72 -32.50 1.24
#